data_AF-A0A6S7G498-F1
#
_entry.id   AF-A0A6S7G498-F1
#
_cell.length_a   1.000
_cell.length_b   1.000
_cell.length_c   1.000
_cell.angle_alpha   90.00
_cell.angle_beta   90.00
_cell.angle_gamma   90.00
#
_symmetry.space_group_name_H-M   'P 1'
#
loop_
_entity.id
_entity.type
_entity.pdbx_description
1 polymer ?
#
loop_
_entity_poly.entity_id
_entity_poly.type
_entity_poly.pdbx_seq_one_letter_code
_entity_poly.pdbx_strand_id
1 'polypeptide(L)'
;MALETMHKDSCMCSKSELDLFSIPPTQVVMEKGFWEDVDPITSISSSDTIEFLCAANNGVYTDLASSYLYVKAKITTAAGGNVDADIPVGPSNLWMHELFSQVEVFLNNKLVTPSSTAYPYRAYIETILNFSKDAKDSHLTSALFYKDKAGKMDVVNPLA
;
A
#
# COMPACT_ATOMS: atom_id res chain seq x y z
N MET A 1 43.17 1.53 -29.16
CA MET A 1 41.92 2.07 -28.58
C MET A 1 42.16 2.13 -27.09
N ALA A 2 42.41 3.33 -26.54
CA ALA A 2 42.71 3.49 -25.12
C ALA A 2 41.39 3.52 -24.33
N LEU A 3 41.26 2.69 -23.30
CA LEU A 3 40.13 2.77 -22.37
C LEU A 3 40.36 3.96 -21.42
N GLU A 4 39.42 4.91 -21.41
CA GLU A 4 39.41 6.00 -20.44
C GLU A 4 38.64 5.57 -19.18
N THR A 5 39.31 5.63 -18.03
CA THR A 5 38.72 5.45 -16.71
C THR A 5 38.40 6.81 -16.10
N MET A 6 37.22 6.99 -15.51
CA MET A 6 36.82 8.25 -14.86
C MET A 6 37.76 8.70 -13.72
N HIS A 7 38.42 7.76 -13.05
CA HIS A 7 39.43 8.04 -12.04
C HIS A 7 40.64 7.15 -12.30
N LYS A 8 41.85 7.71 -12.19
CA LYS A 8 43.12 7.02 -12.49
C LYS A 8 43.36 5.73 -11.71
N ASP A 9 42.76 5.64 -10.52
CA ASP A 9 42.88 4.48 -9.62
C ASP A 9 41.67 3.53 -9.72
N SER A 10 40.69 3.84 -10.59
CA SER A 10 39.53 2.98 -10.79
C SER A 10 39.91 1.77 -11.62
N CYS A 11 39.59 0.57 -11.14
CA CYS A 11 39.72 -0.63 -11.95
C CYS A 11 38.70 -0.60 -13.11
N MET A 12 39.05 -1.24 -14.22
CA MET A 12 38.10 -1.49 -15.30
C MET A 12 37.11 -2.56 -14.83
N CYS A 13 35.82 -2.26 -14.80
CA CYS A 13 34.77 -3.25 -14.53
C CYS A 13 33.77 -3.30 -15.69
N SER A 14 33.23 -4.49 -15.95
CA SER A 14 31.99 -4.64 -16.71
C SER A 14 30.80 -4.45 -15.77
N LYS A 15 29.64 -4.10 -16.33
CA LYS A 15 28.38 -4.11 -15.59
C LYS A 15 28.17 -5.46 -14.92
N SER A 16 27.87 -5.46 -13.62
CA SER A 16 27.67 -6.71 -12.85
C SER A 16 26.52 -7.54 -13.41
N GLU A 17 25.53 -6.90 -14.04
CA GLU A 17 24.40 -7.58 -14.68
C GLU A 17 24.79 -8.35 -15.96
N LEU A 18 25.98 -8.07 -16.54
CA LEU A 18 26.51 -8.77 -17.72
C LEU A 18 27.49 -9.89 -17.36
N ASP A 19 27.85 -10.04 -16.09
CA ASP A 19 28.74 -11.09 -15.62
C ASP A 19 27.92 -12.31 -15.15
N LEU A 20 27.50 -13.13 -16.13
CA LEU A 20 26.63 -14.29 -15.90
C LEU A 20 27.33 -15.49 -15.25
N PHE A 21 28.67 -15.48 -15.18
CA PHE A 21 29.45 -16.67 -14.80
C PHE A 21 30.19 -16.50 -13.48
N SER A 22 30.28 -15.29 -12.95
CA SER A 22 30.78 -15.09 -11.59
C SER A 22 29.71 -15.44 -10.56
N ILE A 23 30.16 -15.95 -9.43
CA ILE A 23 29.30 -16.11 -8.26
C ILE A 23 29.11 -14.71 -7.68
N PRO A 24 27.89 -14.17 -7.65
CA PRO A 24 27.67 -12.82 -7.14
C PRO A 24 28.05 -12.76 -5.65
N PRO A 25 28.68 -11.67 -5.19
CA PRO A 25 28.99 -11.50 -3.77
C PRO A 25 27.69 -11.50 -2.96
N THR A 26 27.71 -12.16 -1.79
CA THR A 26 26.56 -12.17 -0.89
C THR A 26 26.58 -10.92 -0.01
N GLN A 27 25.49 -10.16 -0.01
CA GLN A 27 25.34 -9.01 0.88
C GLN A 27 25.12 -9.49 2.32
N VAL A 28 26.12 -9.27 3.18
CA VAL A 28 26.11 -9.67 4.60
C VAL A 28 25.70 -8.56 5.57
N VAL A 29 25.42 -7.35 5.06
CA VAL A 29 25.15 -6.15 5.90
C VAL A 29 23.77 -6.19 6.54
N MET A 30 22.78 -6.82 5.90
CA MET A 30 21.43 -6.97 6.46
C MET A 30 21.35 -8.27 7.24
N GLU A 31 21.48 -8.18 8.56
CA GLU A 31 21.50 -9.36 9.44
C GLU A 31 20.09 -9.91 9.76
N LYS A 32 19.09 -9.03 9.88
CA LYS A 32 17.71 -9.40 10.22
C LYS A 32 16.70 -8.33 9.79
N GLY A 33 15.46 -8.75 9.57
CA GLY A 33 14.29 -7.88 9.46
C GLY A 33 13.35 -8.06 10.67
N PHE A 34 12.57 -7.05 11.00
CA PHE A 34 11.53 -7.10 12.02
C PHE A 34 10.36 -6.21 11.64
N TRP A 35 9.20 -6.48 12.22
CA TRP A 35 8.01 -5.64 12.10
C TRP A 35 7.98 -4.65 13.26
N GLU A 36 7.63 -3.40 12.97
CA GLU A 36 7.44 -2.33 13.94
C GLU A 36 6.02 -1.80 13.80
N ASP A 37 5.28 -1.79 14.90
CA ASP A 37 3.95 -1.18 14.95
C ASP A 37 4.10 0.31 15.24
N VAL A 38 3.54 1.15 14.37
CA VAL A 38 3.55 2.61 14.50
C VAL A 38 2.12 3.10 14.71
N ASP A 39 1.87 3.65 15.89
CA ASP A 39 0.59 4.26 16.22
C ASP A 39 0.47 5.67 15.62
N PRO A 40 -0.75 6.14 15.33
CA PRO A 40 -0.96 7.51 14.87
C PRO A 40 -0.59 8.52 15.94
N ILE A 41 0.00 9.64 15.53
CA ILE A 41 0.32 10.76 16.42
C ILE A 41 -0.88 11.70 16.65
N THR A 42 -1.87 11.64 15.76
CA THR A 42 -3.13 12.37 15.88
C THR A 42 -4.21 11.50 16.52
N SER A 43 -5.12 12.13 17.26
CA SER A 43 -6.33 11.45 17.74
C SER A 43 -7.24 11.13 16.57
N ILE A 44 -7.77 9.90 16.53
CA ILE A 44 -8.70 9.48 15.49
C ILE A 44 -10.07 10.13 15.74
N SER A 45 -10.46 11.04 14.85
CA SER A 45 -11.77 11.69 14.83
C SER A 45 -12.38 11.60 13.42
N SER A 46 -13.67 11.92 13.27
CA SER A 46 -14.40 11.72 12.01
C SER A 46 -14.00 12.65 10.86
N SER A 47 -13.15 13.65 11.08
CA SER A 47 -12.81 14.64 10.05
C SER A 47 -11.36 15.13 10.10
N ASP A 48 -10.53 14.51 10.94
CA ASP A 48 -9.12 14.89 11.08
C ASP A 48 -8.21 13.96 10.29
N THR A 49 -7.09 14.51 9.85
CA THR A 49 -6.00 13.75 9.24
C THR A 49 -5.43 12.76 10.25
N ILE A 50 -5.33 11.49 9.85
CA ILE A 50 -4.59 10.48 10.61
C ILE A 50 -3.13 10.55 10.17
N GLU A 51 -2.26 10.97 11.08
CA GLU A 51 -0.83 11.16 10.80
C GLU A 51 -0.01 10.07 11.49
N PHE A 52 0.92 9.47 10.74
CA PHE A 52 1.89 8.52 11.22
C PHE A 52 3.29 9.07 11.01
N LEU A 53 4.13 9.01 12.03
CA LEU A 53 5.53 9.43 11.96
C LEU A 53 6.44 8.20 12.07
N CYS A 54 6.90 7.69 10.93
CA CYS A 54 7.91 6.64 10.87
C CYS A 54 9.30 7.26 10.96
N ALA A 55 9.85 7.38 12.17
CA ALA A 55 11.16 7.98 12.40
C ALA A 55 12.29 7.10 11.85
N ALA A 56 13.34 7.73 11.32
CA ALA A 56 14.53 7.01 10.88
C ALA A 56 15.31 6.45 12.08
N ASN A 57 15.64 5.17 12.01
CA ASN A 57 16.47 4.48 12.99
C ASN A 57 17.87 4.21 12.40
N ASN A 58 18.93 4.56 13.13
CA ASN A 58 20.30 4.34 12.68
C ASN A 58 20.56 2.85 12.44
N GLY A 59 21.03 2.51 11.23
CA GLY A 59 21.33 1.13 10.85
C GLY A 59 20.10 0.27 10.53
N VAL A 60 18.91 0.86 10.46
CA VAL A 60 17.68 0.17 10.04
C VAL A 60 17.15 0.85 8.77
N TYR A 61 16.73 0.03 7.81
CA TYR A 61 16.09 0.48 6.59
C TYR A 61 14.60 0.12 6.64
N THR A 62 13.74 1.03 6.24
CA THR A 62 12.30 0.79 6.10
C THR A 62 12.01 0.17 4.74
N ASP A 63 11.40 -1.02 4.74
CA ASP A 63 10.86 -1.62 3.53
C ASP A 63 9.43 -1.13 3.28
N LEU A 64 9.28 -0.18 2.35
CA LEU A 64 7.98 0.37 1.97
C LEU A 64 7.08 -0.65 1.24
N ALA A 65 7.66 -1.68 0.60
CA ALA A 65 6.86 -2.73 -0.05
C ALA A 65 6.17 -3.64 1.00
N SER A 66 6.80 -3.75 2.17
CA SER A 66 6.32 -4.49 3.33
C SER A 66 5.85 -3.52 4.41
N SER A 67 5.05 -2.51 4.05
CA SER A 67 4.43 -1.56 4.98
C SER A 67 2.92 -1.61 4.82
N TYR A 68 2.18 -1.80 5.92
CA TYR A 68 0.73 -1.98 5.90
C TYR A 68 0.04 -1.01 6.85
N LEU A 69 -1.10 -0.47 6.41
CA LEU A 69 -2.02 0.23 7.29
C LEU A 69 -2.96 -0.79 7.94
N TYR A 70 -2.98 -0.81 9.28
CA TYR A 70 -3.87 -1.68 10.04
C TYR A 70 -5.09 -0.90 10.54
N VAL A 71 -6.30 -1.33 10.15
CA VAL A 71 -7.57 -0.72 10.58
C VAL A 71 -8.40 -1.74 11.35
N LYS A 72 -8.86 -1.35 12.54
CA LYS A 72 -9.84 -2.09 13.34
C LYS A 72 -11.13 -1.30 13.41
N ALA A 73 -12.20 -1.83 12.82
CA ALA A 73 -13.51 -1.17 12.76
C ALA A 73 -14.65 -2.10 13.22
N LYS A 74 -15.76 -1.50 13.66
CA LYS A 74 -17.02 -2.19 13.99
C LYS A 74 -18.16 -1.49 13.27
N ILE A 75 -18.99 -2.27 12.57
CA ILE A 75 -20.24 -1.76 12.00
C ILE A 75 -21.30 -1.75 13.09
N THR A 76 -21.96 -0.61 13.28
CA THR A 76 -23.02 -0.42 14.27
C THR A 76 -24.26 0.18 13.62
N THR A 77 -25.41 0.07 14.30
CA THR A 77 -26.59 0.86 13.94
C THR A 77 -26.35 2.35 14.20
N ALA A 78 -27.23 3.22 13.69
CA ALA A 78 -27.15 4.66 13.94
C ALA A 78 -27.20 5.03 15.44
N ALA A 79 -27.77 4.15 16.27
CA ALA A 79 -27.81 4.31 17.73
C ALA A 79 -26.55 3.76 18.44
N GLY A 80 -25.54 3.28 17.70
CA GLY A 80 -24.31 2.70 18.25
C GLY A 80 -24.43 1.24 18.70
N GLY A 81 -25.59 0.62 18.49
CA GLY A 81 -25.85 -0.78 18.85
C GLY A 81 -25.26 -1.79 17.86
N ASN A 82 -25.32 -3.07 18.24
CA ASN A 82 -24.99 -4.15 17.31
C ASN A 82 -26.01 -4.21 16.17
N VAL A 83 -25.55 -4.60 14.99
CA VAL A 83 -26.41 -4.90 13.84
C VAL A 83 -27.00 -6.31 14.02
N ASP A 84 -28.30 -6.48 13.73
CA ASP A 84 -28.96 -7.79 13.78
C ASP A 84 -28.39 -8.73 12.71
N ALA A 85 -28.28 -10.02 13.04
CA ALA A 85 -27.60 -11.02 12.21
C ALA A 85 -28.23 -11.21 10.82
N ASP A 86 -29.54 -10.94 10.69
CA ASP A 86 -30.29 -11.15 9.46
C ASP A 86 -30.26 -9.92 8.52
N ILE A 87 -29.68 -8.80 8.96
CA ILE A 87 -29.58 -7.60 8.12
C ILE A 87 -28.32 -7.71 7.26
N PRO A 88 -28.44 -7.81 5.92
CA PRO A 88 -27.27 -7.78 5.06
C PRO A 88 -26.65 -6.39 5.12
N VAL A 89 -25.49 -6.28 5.76
CA VAL A 89 -24.67 -5.06 5.79
C VAL A 89 -23.23 -5.41 5.46
N GLY A 90 -22.52 -4.47 4.83
CA GLY A 90 -21.11 -4.59 4.54
C GLY A 90 -20.50 -3.23 4.28
N PRO A 91 -19.16 -3.13 4.27
CA PRO A 91 -18.49 -1.93 3.82
C PRO A 91 -18.71 -1.70 2.32
N SER A 92 -18.42 -0.48 1.86
CA SER A 92 -18.31 -0.20 0.42
C SER A 92 -17.23 -1.06 -0.23
N ASN A 93 -17.39 -1.31 -1.54
CA ASN A 93 -16.44 -2.05 -2.36
C ASN A 93 -15.04 -1.43 -2.25
N LEU A 94 -13.98 -2.24 -2.24
CA LEU A 94 -12.59 -1.76 -2.09
C LEU A 94 -12.37 -0.95 -0.80
N TRP A 95 -12.98 -1.41 0.30
CA TRP A 95 -13.20 -0.68 1.55
C TRP A 95 -12.02 0.18 2.05
N MET A 96 -10.81 -0.37 2.13
CA MET A 96 -9.64 0.34 2.67
C MET A 96 -9.30 1.61 1.89
N HIS A 97 -9.53 1.62 0.57
CA HIS A 97 -9.29 2.80 -0.26
C HIS A 97 -10.42 3.84 -0.18
N GLU A 98 -11.64 3.39 0.11
CA GLU A 98 -12.81 4.26 0.30
C GLU A 98 -12.79 5.03 1.62
N LEU A 99 -12.04 4.55 2.62
CA LEU A 99 -11.95 5.20 3.93
C LEU A 99 -11.31 6.60 3.89
N PHE A 100 -10.47 6.90 2.89
CA PHE A 100 -9.64 8.09 2.87
C PHE A 100 -9.86 8.90 1.59
N SER A 101 -10.27 10.17 1.71
CA SER A 101 -10.39 11.07 0.56
C SER A 101 -9.03 11.45 -0.05
N GLN A 102 -7.97 11.44 0.77
CA GLN A 102 -6.61 11.83 0.40
C GLN A 102 -5.60 11.01 1.20
N VAL A 103 -4.53 10.56 0.54
CA VAL A 103 -3.41 9.85 1.16
C VAL A 103 -2.12 10.52 0.71
N GLU A 104 -1.33 11.00 1.69
CA GLU A 104 -0.08 11.69 1.43
C GLU A 104 1.11 10.95 2.06
N VAL A 105 2.16 10.79 1.28
CA VAL A 105 3.42 10.22 1.76
C VAL A 105 4.52 11.26 1.61
N PHE A 106 5.22 11.52 2.71
CA PHE A 106 6.37 12.41 2.76
C PHE A 106 7.64 11.59 2.99
N LEU A 107 8.64 11.78 2.14
CA LEU A 107 9.98 11.23 2.33
C LEU A 107 10.93 12.39 2.64
N ASN A 108 11.54 12.40 3.82
CA ASN A 108 12.40 13.51 4.29
C ASN A 108 11.72 14.88 4.10
N ASN A 109 10.48 15.01 4.59
CA ASN A 109 9.64 16.21 4.48
C ASN A 109 9.31 16.65 3.04
N LYS A 110 9.62 15.84 2.04
CA LYS A 110 9.23 16.07 0.65
C LYS A 110 8.03 15.19 0.30
N LEU A 111 6.94 15.82 -0.10
CA LEU A 111 5.76 15.12 -0.62
C LEU A 111 6.15 14.35 -1.89
N VAL A 112 5.84 13.04 -1.92
CA VAL A 112 6.09 12.17 -3.08
C VAL A 112 4.81 11.66 -3.75
N THR A 113 3.65 11.94 -3.18
CA THR A 113 2.33 11.61 -3.71
C THR A 113 1.62 12.86 -4.23
N PRO A 114 0.74 12.76 -5.24
CA PRO A 114 -0.12 13.88 -5.61
C PRO A 114 -1.13 14.21 -4.50
N SER A 115 -1.20 15.47 -4.07
CA SER A 115 -2.25 15.96 -3.16
C SER A 115 -3.58 16.08 -3.93
N SER A 116 -4.43 15.07 -3.82
CA SER A 116 -5.76 15.05 -4.45
C SER A 116 -6.78 14.44 -3.50
N THR A 117 -7.96 15.08 -3.41
CA THR A 117 -9.11 14.62 -2.63
C THR A 117 -9.97 13.56 -3.34
N ALA A 118 -9.55 13.12 -4.53
CA ALA A 118 -10.22 12.09 -5.33
C ALA A 118 -9.51 10.73 -5.24
N TYR A 119 -8.79 10.47 -4.14
CA TYR A 119 -8.05 9.22 -3.95
C TYR A 119 -8.92 7.96 -4.12
N PRO A 120 -10.12 7.85 -3.51
CA PRO A 120 -10.95 6.66 -3.63
C PRO A 120 -11.29 6.33 -5.09
N TYR A 121 -11.71 7.34 -5.85
CA TYR A 121 -12.04 7.20 -7.27
C TYR A 121 -10.84 6.77 -8.10
N ARG A 122 -9.67 7.38 -7.85
CA ARG A 122 -8.44 7.02 -8.53
C ARG A 122 -8.07 5.55 -8.25
N ALA A 123 -8.07 5.14 -6.99
CA ALA A 123 -7.74 3.77 -6.59
C ALA A 123 -8.72 2.76 -7.19
N TYR A 124 -10.02 3.08 -7.21
CA TYR A 124 -11.04 2.23 -7.80
C TYR A 124 -10.86 2.08 -9.32
N ILE A 125 -10.64 3.19 -10.04
CA ILE A 125 -10.41 3.18 -11.49
C ILE A 125 -9.11 2.43 -11.83
N GLU A 126 -8.02 2.68 -11.11
CA GLU A 126 -6.76 1.97 -11.30
C GLU A 126 -6.93 0.46 -11.06
N THR A 127 -7.70 0.07 -10.03
CA THR A 127 -8.00 -1.34 -9.75
C THR A 127 -8.79 -1.99 -10.90
N ILE A 128 -9.76 -1.28 -11.47
CA ILE A 128 -10.56 -1.77 -12.59
C ILE A 128 -9.75 -1.85 -13.89
N LEU A 129 -8.86 -0.89 -14.16
CA LEU A 129 -8.16 -0.83 -15.44
C LEU A 129 -6.87 -1.65 -15.48
N ASN A 130 -6.14 -1.72 -14.37
CA ASN A 130 -4.79 -2.29 -14.35
C ASN A 130 -4.73 -3.78 -14.00
N PHE A 131 -5.77 -4.35 -13.40
CA PHE A 131 -5.78 -5.76 -13.01
C PHE A 131 -6.57 -6.64 -13.98
N SER A 132 -6.07 -7.85 -14.22
CA SER A 132 -6.76 -8.88 -15.01
C SER A 132 -8.01 -9.38 -14.28
N LYS A 133 -8.87 -10.12 -15.00
CA LYS A 133 -10.02 -10.78 -14.39
C LYS A 133 -9.59 -11.75 -13.28
N ASP A 134 -8.54 -12.53 -13.54
CA ASP A 134 -8.04 -13.53 -12.58
C ASP A 134 -7.52 -12.88 -11.30
N ALA A 135 -6.87 -11.71 -11.40
CA ALA A 135 -6.44 -10.93 -10.24
C ALA A 135 -7.65 -10.44 -9.41
N LYS A 136 -8.68 -9.93 -10.09
CA LYS A 136 -9.92 -9.44 -9.48
C LYS A 136 -10.70 -10.54 -8.76
N ASP A 137 -10.69 -11.75 -9.30
CA ASP A 137 -11.37 -12.90 -8.72
C ASP A 137 -10.51 -13.65 -7.68
N SER A 138 -9.24 -13.28 -7.50
CA SER A 138 -8.30 -13.90 -6.57
C SER A 138 -7.91 -12.94 -5.43
N HIS A 139 -6.68 -12.44 -5.43
CA HIS A 139 -6.11 -11.69 -4.32
C HIS A 139 -6.82 -10.35 -4.07
N LEU A 140 -7.46 -9.73 -5.06
CA LEU A 140 -8.21 -8.49 -4.83
C LEU A 140 -9.44 -8.69 -3.94
N THR A 141 -9.94 -9.93 -3.79
CA THR A 141 -10.99 -10.23 -2.81
C THR A 141 -10.54 -10.00 -1.37
N SER A 142 -9.23 -10.05 -1.08
CA SER A 142 -8.68 -9.68 0.24
C SER A 142 -8.78 -8.18 0.53
N ALA A 143 -8.84 -7.35 -0.51
CA ALA A 143 -9.12 -5.91 -0.41
C ALA A 143 -10.63 -5.61 -0.44
N LEU A 144 -11.48 -6.64 -0.33
CA LEU A 144 -12.94 -6.57 -0.47
C LEU A 144 -13.38 -6.00 -1.83
N PHE A 145 -12.57 -6.23 -2.87
CA PHE A 145 -12.97 -5.89 -4.23
C PHE A 145 -13.84 -7.00 -4.82
N TYR A 146 -15.05 -6.66 -5.21
CA TYR A 146 -15.94 -7.52 -5.99
C TYR A 146 -16.47 -6.74 -7.18
N LYS A 147 -16.36 -7.29 -8.39
CA LYS A 147 -16.79 -6.56 -9.58
C LYS A 147 -18.32 -6.48 -9.63
N ASP A 148 -18.84 -5.27 -9.56
CA ASP A 148 -20.27 -5.01 -9.68
C ASP A 148 -20.83 -5.35 -11.07
N LYS A 149 -22.13 -5.68 -11.09
CA LYS A 149 -22.89 -5.85 -12.33
C LYS A 149 -23.46 -4.51 -12.76
N ALA A 150 -23.42 -4.21 -14.06
CA ALA A 150 -23.95 -2.97 -14.60
C ALA A 150 -25.42 -2.75 -14.17
N GLY A 151 -25.71 -1.59 -13.59
CA GLY A 151 -27.03 -1.25 -13.04
C GLY A 151 -27.38 -1.90 -11.70
N LYS A 152 -26.43 -2.56 -11.03
CA LYS A 152 -26.61 -3.25 -9.75
C LYS A 152 -25.46 -2.96 -8.78
N MET A 153 -25.05 -1.69 -8.67
CA MET A 153 -23.95 -1.26 -7.79
C MET A 153 -24.35 -1.25 -6.31
N ASP A 154 -25.66 -1.25 -6.01
CA ASP A 154 -26.18 -1.18 -4.63
C ASP A 154 -26.44 -2.58 -4.02
N VAL A 155 -25.95 -3.64 -4.66
CA VAL A 155 -26.15 -5.01 -4.16
C VAL A 155 -25.19 -5.27 -3.01
N VAL A 156 -25.74 -5.41 -1.81
CA VAL A 156 -24.95 -5.58 -0.58
C VAL A 156 -24.21 -6.92 -0.52
N ASN A 157 -24.76 -7.98 -1.14
CA ASN A 157 -24.12 -9.29 -1.19
C ASN A 157 -23.50 -9.56 -2.56
N PRO A 158 -22.16 -9.43 -2.71
CA PRO A 158 -21.49 -9.67 -3.99
C PRO A 158 -21.44 -11.14 -4.40
N LEU A 159 -21.74 -12.07 -3.49
CA LEU A 159 -21.73 -13.53 -3.73
C LEU A 159 -23.12 -14.12 -3.99
N ALA A 160 -24.17 -13.29 -3.96
CA ALA A 160 -25.55 -13.71 -4.22
C ALA A 160 -25.89 -13.89 -5.72
#